data_AF-X0JR35-F1
#
_entry.id   AF-X0JR35-F1
#
_cell.length_a   1.000
_cell.length_b   1.000
_cell.length_c   1.000
_cell.angle_alpha   90.00
_cell.angle_beta   90.00
_cell.angle_gamma   90.00
#
_symmetry.space_group_name_H-M   'P 1'
#
loop_
_entity.id
_entity.type
_entity.pdbx_description
1 polymer ?
#
loop_
_entity_poly.entity_id
_entity_poly.type
_entity_poly.pdbx_seq_one_letter_code
_entity_poly.pdbx_strand_id
1 'polypeptide(L)'
;MGNGHSISIRDCLDAWAKPFNLEFPVIPAAVIRPQNVIEVSETVKCAKQSGLKVQAKSGGHSYGNYGLGGDHGAVSIDLVNLKDFEMDNETWYASFGAGTSLGELDKNLHTFGRRAIAHGTCPSVGTGGHLTVGGLGPISRM
;
A
#
# COMPACT_ATOMS: atom_id res chain seq x y z
N MET A 1 -34.29 9.01 -14.90
CA MET A 1 -33.43 10.19 -14.68
C MET A 1 -32.60 9.91 -13.44
N GLY A 2 -31.46 9.24 -13.60
CA GLY A 2 -30.59 8.86 -12.50
C GLY A 2 -29.59 9.97 -12.23
N ASN A 3 -29.56 10.49 -11.01
CA ASN A 3 -28.69 11.58 -10.59
C ASN A 3 -27.21 11.19 -10.79
N GLY A 4 -26.54 11.87 -11.73
CA GLY A 4 -25.10 11.79 -11.88
C GLY A 4 -24.42 12.39 -10.66
N HIS A 5 -23.90 11.53 -9.77
CA HIS A 5 -22.93 11.98 -8.78
C HIS A 5 -21.66 12.39 -9.52
N SER A 6 -21.43 13.70 -9.65
CA SER A 6 -20.13 14.21 -10.06
C SER A 6 -19.16 13.95 -8.92
N ILE A 7 -18.30 12.93 -9.05
CA ILE A 7 -17.21 12.68 -8.10
C ILE A 7 -16.25 13.88 -8.20
N SER A 8 -16.17 14.68 -7.14
CA SER A 8 -15.24 15.78 -7.06
C SER A 8 -13.81 15.28 -6.77
N ILE A 9 -12.80 16.08 -7.11
CA ILE A 9 -11.40 15.79 -6.72
C ILE A 9 -11.26 15.63 -5.20
N ARG A 10 -12.11 16.32 -4.42
CA ARG A 10 -12.13 16.19 -2.96
C ARG A 10 -12.69 14.82 -2.53
N ASP A 11 -13.72 14.33 -3.20
CA ASP A 11 -14.29 13.00 -2.89
C ASP A 11 -13.28 11.88 -3.19
N CYS A 12 -12.45 12.03 -4.23
CA CYS A 12 -11.34 11.11 -4.52
C CYS A 12 -10.26 11.17 -3.43
N LEU A 13 -9.89 12.37 -2.98
CA LEU A 13 -8.92 12.56 -1.90
C LEU A 13 -9.43 11.95 -0.59
N ASP A 14 -10.68 12.18 -0.23
CA ASP A 14 -11.29 11.63 0.98
C ASP A 14 -11.33 10.10 0.95
N ALA A 15 -11.56 9.51 -0.23
CA ALA A 15 -11.51 8.06 -0.40
C ALA A 15 -10.08 7.50 -0.28
N TRP A 16 -9.07 8.19 -0.81
CA TRP A 16 -7.69 7.70 -0.84
C TRP A 16 -6.90 7.99 0.44
N ALA A 17 -7.29 9.05 1.15
CA ALA A 17 -6.73 9.47 2.43
C ALA A 17 -7.48 8.91 3.64
N LYS A 18 -8.43 7.99 3.45
CA LYS A 18 -9.17 7.38 4.56
C LYS A 18 -8.21 6.71 5.55
N PRO A 19 -8.18 7.13 6.83
CA PRO A 19 -7.32 6.52 7.84
C PRO A 19 -7.83 5.13 8.23
N PHE A 20 -6.91 4.27 8.67
CA PHE A 20 -7.28 3.00 9.27
C PHE A 20 -7.71 3.20 10.73
N ASN A 21 -6.91 3.93 11.50
CA ASN A 21 -7.24 4.29 12.87
C ASN A 21 -8.00 5.63 12.88
N LEU A 22 -9.29 5.59 13.19
CA LEU A 22 -10.16 6.78 13.17
C LEU A 22 -9.88 7.75 14.33
N GLU A 23 -9.16 7.30 15.37
CA GLU A 23 -8.81 8.12 16.54
C GLU A 23 -7.73 9.17 16.20
N PHE A 24 -6.83 8.88 15.25
CA PHE A 24 -5.71 9.75 14.90
C PHE A 24 -5.91 10.35 13.49
N PRO A 25 -6.65 11.47 13.34
CA PRO A 25 -6.87 12.06 12.03
C PRO A 25 -5.55 12.56 11.44
N VAL A 26 -5.27 12.16 10.20
CA VAL A 26 -4.11 12.61 9.42
C VAL A 26 -4.62 13.10 8.08
N ILE A 27 -4.17 14.29 7.67
CA ILE A 27 -4.56 14.92 6.41
C ILE A 27 -3.29 15.12 5.59
N PRO A 28 -3.03 14.28 4.58
CA PRO A 28 -1.87 14.45 3.70
C PRO A 28 -2.02 15.71 2.83
N ALA A 29 -0.90 16.29 2.40
CA ALA A 29 -0.92 17.38 1.42
C ALA A 29 -1.42 16.89 0.05
N ALA A 30 -1.09 15.65 -0.31
CA ALA A 30 -1.56 14.98 -1.51
C ALA A 30 -1.47 13.46 -1.33
N VAL A 31 -2.34 12.72 -2.04
CA VAL A 31 -2.21 11.27 -2.19
C VAL A 31 -1.98 10.97 -3.67
N ILE A 32 -0.86 10.34 -3.98
CA ILE A 32 -0.48 9.98 -5.35
C ILE A 32 -0.53 8.46 -5.51
N ARG A 33 -1.19 7.98 -6.58
CA ARG A 33 -1.32 6.55 -6.91
C ARG A 33 -0.55 6.22 -8.19
N PRO A 34 0.78 6.03 -8.09
CA PRO A 34 1.62 5.81 -9.26
C PRO A 34 1.26 4.50 -9.97
N GLN A 35 1.36 4.49 -11.30
CA GLN A 35 1.16 3.29 -12.13
C GLN A 35 2.45 2.49 -12.30
N ASN A 36 3.61 3.11 -12.07
CA ASN A 36 4.92 2.50 -12.27
C ASN A 36 5.99 3.16 -11.38
N VAL A 37 7.19 2.58 -11.40
CA VAL A 37 8.33 3.06 -10.59
C VAL A 37 8.86 4.43 -11.01
N ILE A 38 8.62 4.86 -12.25
CA ILE A 38 9.04 6.18 -12.74
C ILE A 38 8.21 7.25 -12.05
N GLU A 39 6.89 7.08 -12.01
CA GLU A 39 5.97 8.00 -11.31
C GLU A 39 6.26 8.09 -9.80
N VAL A 40 6.68 6.98 -9.16
CA VAL A 40 7.16 7.02 -7.76
C VAL A 40 8.38 7.95 -7.66
N SER A 41 9.38 7.75 -8.51
CA SER A 41 10.62 8.56 -8.50
C SER A 41 10.34 10.04 -8.74
N GLU A 42 9.49 10.35 -9.72
CA GLU A 42 9.09 11.73 -10.04
C GLU A 42 8.31 12.38 -8.90
N THR A 43 7.41 11.64 -8.25
CA THR A 43 6.67 12.13 -7.08
C THR A 43 7.62 12.48 -5.94
N VAL A 44 8.60 11.62 -5.64
CA VAL A 44 9.60 11.88 -4.60
C VAL A 44 10.43 13.13 -4.93
N LYS A 45 10.86 13.29 -6.19
CA LYS A 45 11.63 14.46 -6.65
C LYS A 45 10.79 15.75 -6.54
N CYS A 46 9.54 15.72 -6.96
CA CYS A 46 8.61 16.85 -6.89
C CYS A 46 8.39 17.27 -5.43
N ALA A 47 8.04 16.32 -4.56
CA ALA A 47 7.84 16.61 -3.13
C ALA A 47 9.09 17.23 -2.47
N LYS A 48 10.29 16.72 -2.81
CA LYS A 48 11.56 17.31 -2.35
C LYS A 48 11.73 18.75 -2.83
N GLN A 49 11.45 19.05 -4.09
CA GLN A 49 11.51 20.42 -4.64
C GLN A 49 10.52 21.36 -3.96
N SER A 50 9.37 20.83 -3.54
CA SER A 50 8.33 21.57 -2.79
C SER A 50 8.55 21.60 -1.28
N GLY A 51 9.63 21.01 -0.75
CA GLY A 51 9.92 20.97 0.70
C GLY A 51 8.95 20.09 1.51
N LEU A 52 8.24 19.16 0.86
CA LEU A 52 7.27 18.28 1.50
C LEU A 52 7.91 16.95 1.92
N LYS A 53 7.48 16.42 3.06
CA LYS A 53 7.81 15.05 3.47
C LYS A 53 7.05 14.05 2.60
N VAL A 54 7.62 12.87 2.40
CA VAL A 54 7.04 11.79 1.60
C VAL A 54 6.92 10.54 2.44
N GLN A 55 5.84 9.80 2.25
CA GLN A 55 5.63 8.54 2.94
C GLN A 55 4.93 7.54 2.02
N ALA A 56 5.47 6.32 1.95
CA ALA A 56 4.84 5.24 1.20
C ALA A 56 3.65 4.66 1.97
N LYS A 57 2.57 4.38 1.24
CA LYS A 57 1.36 3.70 1.71
C LYS A 57 1.14 2.45 0.88
N SER A 58 1.19 1.30 1.53
CA SER A 58 0.73 0.03 0.97
C SER A 58 -0.77 -0.15 1.35
N GLY A 59 -1.12 -1.16 2.13
CA GLY A 59 -2.50 -1.41 2.57
C GLY A 59 -3.07 -0.43 3.60
N GLY A 60 -2.29 0.54 4.10
CA GLY A 60 -2.79 1.61 4.98
C GLY A 60 -3.07 1.21 6.45
N HIS A 61 -2.70 0.00 6.87
CA HIS A 61 -3.00 -0.56 8.20
C HIS A 61 -2.15 -0.05 9.38
N SER A 62 -1.41 1.07 9.20
CA SER A 62 -0.64 1.62 10.31
C SER A 62 -1.57 2.17 11.39
N TYR A 63 -1.39 1.73 12.64
CA TYR A 63 -2.21 2.22 13.76
C TYR A 63 -1.98 3.70 14.11
N GLY A 64 -0.80 4.24 13.74
CA GLY A 64 -0.52 5.68 13.80
C GLY A 64 -0.81 6.41 12.48
N ASN A 65 -1.51 5.75 11.54
CA ASN A 65 -1.75 6.24 10.18
C ASN A 65 -0.48 6.71 9.46
N TYR A 66 0.67 6.06 9.73
CA TYR A 66 1.95 6.43 9.13
C TYR A 66 1.94 6.34 7.61
N GLY A 67 1.13 5.48 6.97
CA GLY A 67 1.00 5.51 5.50
C GLY A 67 0.52 6.87 4.94
N LEU A 68 -0.24 7.63 5.72
CA LEU A 68 -0.69 8.99 5.36
C LEU A 68 0.30 10.09 5.78
N GLY A 69 1.43 9.72 6.39
CA GLY A 69 2.46 10.62 6.88
C GLY A 69 2.66 10.59 8.40
N GLY A 70 1.67 10.12 9.17
CA GLY A 70 1.68 10.15 10.65
C GLY A 70 1.49 11.54 11.27
N ASP A 71 1.47 12.58 10.42
CA ASP A 71 1.20 13.97 10.72
C ASP A 71 0.64 14.64 9.45
N HIS A 72 0.08 15.83 9.59
CA HIS A 72 -0.50 16.56 8.47
C HIS A 72 0.54 17.02 7.44
N GLY A 73 0.14 17.12 6.19
CA GLY A 73 0.90 17.80 5.14
C GLY A 73 2.00 16.97 4.45
N ALA A 74 2.13 15.67 4.77
CA ALA A 74 3.01 14.79 3.98
C ALA A 74 2.36 14.39 2.64
N VAL A 75 3.18 14.09 1.64
CA VAL A 75 2.74 13.42 0.41
C VAL A 75 2.69 11.91 0.67
N SER A 76 1.51 11.33 0.58
CA SER A 76 1.32 9.88 0.65
C SER A 76 1.42 9.27 -0.74
N ILE A 77 2.37 8.36 -0.95
CA ILE A 77 2.49 7.59 -2.19
C ILE A 77 1.79 6.25 -1.99
N ASP A 78 0.55 6.16 -2.47
CA ASP A 78 -0.31 4.99 -2.36
C ASP A 78 0.01 3.97 -3.46
N LEU A 79 0.77 2.94 -3.10
CA LEU A 79 1.35 1.94 -4.00
C LEU A 79 0.32 0.93 -4.53
N VAL A 80 -0.98 1.16 -4.33
CA VAL A 80 -2.07 0.22 -4.63
C VAL A 80 -2.10 -0.33 -6.07
N ASN A 81 -1.52 0.38 -7.04
CA ASN A 81 -1.46 -0.09 -8.43
C ASN A 81 -0.18 -0.91 -8.73
N LEU A 82 0.84 -0.85 -7.88
CA LEU A 82 2.09 -1.59 -8.05
C LEU A 82 1.95 -3.00 -7.46
N LYS A 83 1.33 -3.89 -8.24
CA LYS A 83 0.91 -5.24 -7.83
C LYS A 83 1.37 -6.36 -8.76
N ASP A 84 2.35 -6.08 -9.63
CA ASP A 84 2.94 -7.11 -10.48
C ASP A 84 3.42 -8.29 -9.63
N PHE A 85 3.31 -9.50 -10.17
CA PHE A 85 3.68 -10.74 -9.49
C PHE A 85 4.36 -11.69 -10.47
N GLU A 86 5.46 -12.28 -10.05
CA GLU A 86 6.21 -13.30 -10.77
C GLU A 86 6.65 -14.39 -9.79
N MET A 87 6.63 -15.65 -10.24
CA MET A 87 7.14 -16.80 -9.50
C MET A 87 8.11 -17.57 -10.40
N ASP A 88 9.34 -17.74 -9.94
CA ASP A 88 10.29 -18.68 -10.51
C ASP A 88 9.99 -20.08 -9.96
N ASN A 89 9.57 -21.00 -10.83
CA ASN A 89 9.19 -22.36 -10.44
C ASN A 89 10.37 -23.34 -10.34
N GLU A 90 11.59 -22.89 -10.63
CA GLU A 90 12.83 -23.63 -10.39
C GLU A 90 13.39 -23.29 -9.01
N THR A 91 13.47 -21.99 -8.67
CA THR A 91 14.04 -21.52 -7.40
C THR A 91 13.01 -21.26 -6.29
N TRP A 92 11.74 -21.12 -6.64
CA TRP A 92 10.62 -20.74 -5.76
C TRP A 92 10.72 -19.31 -5.20
N TYR A 93 11.48 -18.43 -5.86
CA TYR A 93 11.45 -17.01 -5.56
C TYR A 93 10.22 -16.35 -6.18
N ALA A 94 9.50 -15.59 -5.34
CA ALA A 94 8.40 -14.75 -5.76
C ALA A 94 8.82 -13.28 -5.71
N SER A 95 8.67 -12.59 -6.84
CA SER A 95 8.84 -11.14 -6.95
C SER A 95 7.46 -10.50 -7.03
N PHE A 96 7.19 -9.49 -6.21
CA PHE A 96 5.89 -8.83 -6.23
C PHE A 96 5.93 -7.36 -5.82
N GLY A 97 4.99 -6.59 -6.34
CA GLY A 97 4.85 -5.18 -6.04
C GLY A 97 4.36 -4.91 -4.61
N ALA A 98 4.88 -3.85 -3.99
CA ALA A 98 4.60 -3.51 -2.59
C ALA A 98 3.14 -3.07 -2.32
N GLY A 99 2.35 -2.84 -3.37
CA GLY A 99 0.90 -2.62 -3.28
C GLY A 99 0.09 -3.88 -2.99
N THR A 100 0.70 -5.06 -3.12
CA THR A 100 0.04 -6.35 -2.92
C THR A 100 -0.40 -6.51 -1.47
N SER A 101 -1.65 -6.90 -1.25
CA SER A 101 -2.17 -7.25 0.07
C SER A 101 -1.81 -8.70 0.45
N LEU A 102 -1.82 -9.03 1.74
CA LEU A 102 -1.52 -10.40 2.21
C LEU A 102 -2.46 -11.44 1.58
N GLY A 103 -3.74 -11.11 1.43
CA GLY A 103 -4.71 -12.01 0.79
C GLY A 103 -4.49 -12.19 -0.73
N GLU A 104 -4.00 -11.16 -1.42
CA GLU A 104 -3.56 -11.30 -2.83
C GLU A 104 -2.27 -12.12 -2.93
N LEU A 105 -1.32 -11.89 -2.02
CA LEU A 105 -0.06 -12.64 -1.97
C LEU A 105 -0.32 -14.14 -1.76
N ASP A 106 -1.16 -14.52 -0.80
CA ASP A 106 -1.53 -15.92 -0.56
C ASP A 106 -2.12 -16.57 -1.81
N LYS A 107 -3.05 -15.88 -2.47
CA LYS A 107 -3.68 -16.37 -3.71
C LYS A 107 -2.64 -16.56 -4.82
N ASN A 108 -1.74 -15.61 -5.00
CA ASN A 108 -0.72 -15.66 -6.04
C ASN A 108 0.29 -16.79 -5.76
N LEU A 109 0.86 -16.85 -4.55
CA LEU A 109 1.81 -17.91 -4.16
C LEU A 109 1.20 -19.31 -4.33
N HIS A 110 -0.07 -19.48 -3.93
CA HIS A 110 -0.76 -20.75 -4.09
C HIS A 110 -1.05 -21.08 -5.57
N THR A 111 -1.54 -20.11 -6.34
CA THR A 111 -1.94 -20.31 -7.75
C THR A 111 -0.74 -20.63 -8.64
N PHE A 112 0.36 -19.89 -8.49
CA PHE A 112 1.50 -19.98 -9.40
C PHE A 112 2.55 -21.02 -8.99
N GLY A 113 2.65 -21.38 -7.70
CA GLY A 113 3.66 -22.32 -7.22
C GLY A 113 3.22 -23.29 -6.13
N ARG A 114 1.95 -23.27 -5.70
CA ARG A 114 1.46 -24.00 -4.52
C ARG A 114 2.34 -23.74 -3.27
N ARG A 115 2.81 -22.50 -3.13
CA ARG A 115 3.69 -22.05 -2.06
C ARG A 115 2.94 -21.13 -1.08
N ALA A 116 3.58 -20.88 0.06
CA ALA A 116 3.17 -19.91 1.07
C ALA A 116 4.42 -19.37 1.78
N ILE A 117 4.29 -18.21 2.43
CA ILE A 117 5.32 -17.67 3.34
C ILE A 117 4.66 -17.33 4.68
N ALA A 118 5.43 -17.29 5.76
CA ALA A 118 4.90 -16.83 7.04
C ALA A 118 4.63 -15.32 7.02
N HIS A 119 3.37 -14.95 7.27
CA HIS A 119 2.91 -13.56 7.40
C HIS A 119 1.65 -13.51 8.29
N GLY A 120 1.06 -12.32 8.45
CA GLY A 120 -0.08 -12.07 9.34
C GLY A 120 -1.43 -12.65 8.88
N THR A 121 -2.47 -12.39 9.67
CA THR A 121 -3.79 -13.01 9.46
C THR A 121 -4.75 -12.17 8.64
N CYS A 122 -4.54 -10.85 8.56
CA CYS A 122 -5.50 -9.91 7.99
C CYS A 122 -5.30 -9.74 6.48
N PRO A 123 -6.24 -10.19 5.61
CA PRO A 123 -6.02 -10.22 4.16
C PRO A 123 -5.81 -8.84 3.53
N SER A 124 -6.39 -7.79 4.10
CA SER A 124 -6.29 -6.41 3.59
C SER A 124 -5.01 -5.69 3.99
N VAL A 125 -4.21 -6.26 4.91
CA VAL A 125 -2.91 -5.69 5.27
C VAL A 125 -2.01 -5.71 4.04
N GLY A 126 -1.30 -4.62 3.82
CA GLY A 126 -0.37 -4.51 2.70
C GLY A 126 1.00 -5.07 3.02
N THR A 127 1.57 -5.80 2.07
CA THR A 127 2.88 -6.44 2.19
C THR A 127 4.01 -5.44 2.45
N GLY A 128 3.98 -4.28 1.78
CA GLY A 128 5.04 -3.27 1.88
C GLY A 128 5.27 -2.72 3.30
N GLY A 129 4.21 -2.63 4.10
CA GLY A 129 4.33 -2.24 5.51
C GLY A 129 4.55 -3.43 6.45
N HIS A 130 3.93 -4.57 6.17
CA HIS A 130 3.96 -5.74 7.05
C HIS A 130 5.32 -6.45 7.05
N LEU A 131 5.86 -6.73 5.85
CA LEU A 131 7.08 -7.51 5.68
C LEU A 131 8.36 -6.71 6.00
N THR A 132 8.31 -5.38 5.91
CA THR A 132 9.45 -4.50 6.19
C THR A 132 9.65 -4.21 7.68
N VAL A 133 8.68 -4.57 8.52
CA VAL A 133 8.74 -4.39 9.98
C VAL A 133 8.62 -5.72 10.74
N GLY A 134 8.77 -6.85 10.04
CA GLY A 134 8.65 -8.21 10.56
C GLY A 134 7.47 -8.95 9.92
N GLY A 135 6.40 -9.13 10.69
CA GLY A 135 5.24 -9.91 10.31
C GLY A 135 5.13 -11.20 11.11
N LEU A 136 3.96 -11.41 11.73
CA LEU A 136 3.69 -12.54 12.61
C LEU A 136 2.29 -13.08 12.33
N GLY A 137 2.18 -14.39 12.17
CA GLY A 137 0.91 -15.07 12.03
C GLY A 137 0.98 -16.58 12.28
N PRO A 138 -0.05 -17.33 11.85
CA PRO A 138 -0.28 -18.70 12.29
C PRO A 138 0.85 -19.67 11.96
N ILE A 139 1.54 -19.44 10.84
CA ILE A 139 2.61 -20.32 10.35
C ILE A 139 4.02 -19.80 10.65
N SER A 140 4.16 -18.75 11.47
CA SER A 140 5.47 -18.19 11.84
C SER A 140 6.34 -19.12 12.70
N ARG A 141 5.76 -20.19 13.25
CA ARG A 141 6.46 -21.22 14.04
C ARG A 141 6.62 -22.56 13.30
N MET A 142 6.27 -22.58 12.02
CA MET A 142 6.38 -23.77 11.19
C MET A 142 7.82 -24.04 10.76
#